data_AF-A0A6J6J1Y0-F1
#
_entry.id   AF-A0A6J6J1Y0-F1
#
_cell.length_a   1.000
_cell.length_b   1.000
_cell.length_c   1.000
_cell.angle_alpha   90.00
_cell.angle_beta   90.00
_cell.angle_gamma   90.00
#
_symmetry.space_group_name_H-M   'P 1'
#
loop_
_entity.id
_entity.type
_entity.pdbx_description
1 polymer ?
#
loop_
_entity_poly.entity_id
_entity_poly.type
_entity_poly.pdbx_seq_one_letter_code
_entity_poly.pdbx_strand_id
1 'polypeptide(L)' 'MLTYAMVPSWMGFLNDVRLALGVRIGIDDDFHDEVENFDRDDPRLPLLGVYDWLTYLQESLVQIMLP' A
#
# COMPACT_ATOMS: atom_id res chain seq x y z
N MET A 1 -4.16 21.52 -5.04
CA MET A 1 -3.18 21.03 -6.04
C MET A 1 -1.91 20.70 -5.26
N LEU A 2 -1.36 19.49 -5.41
CA LEU A 2 -0.12 19.09 -4.73
C LEU A 2 1.04 19.91 -5.32
N THR A 3 1.88 20.52 -4.48
CA THR A 3 3.09 21.22 -4.94
C THR A 3 4.29 20.28 -4.83
N TYR A 4 5.34 20.49 -5.64
CA TYR A 4 6.53 19.63 -5.63
C TYR A 4 7.20 19.55 -4.26
N ALA A 5 7.20 20.66 -3.50
CA ALA A 5 7.72 20.73 -2.14
C ALA A 5 6.94 19.85 -1.13
N MET A 6 5.69 19.49 -1.43
CA MET A 6 4.86 18.65 -0.56
C MET A 6 5.03 17.16 -0.83
N VAL A 7 5.68 16.77 -1.93
CA VAL A 7 5.82 15.36 -2.34
C VAL A 7 6.45 14.49 -1.24
N PRO A 8 7.52 14.91 -0.53
CA PRO A 8 8.10 14.08 0.54
C PRO A 8 7.14 13.84 1.69
N SER A 9 6.35 14.84 2.09
CA SER A 9 5.37 14.70 3.17
C SER A 9 4.21 13.79 2.78
N TRP A 10 3.75 13.88 1.53
CA TRP A 10 2.75 12.96 1.00
C TRP A 10 3.27 11.53 0.86
N MET A 11 4.52 11.37 0.43
CA MET A 11 5.17 10.06 0.36
C MET A 11 5.26 9.39 1.74
N GLY A 12 5.64 10.15 2.77
CA GLY A 12 5.64 9.66 4.17
C GLY A 12 4.24 9.26 4.63
N PHE A 13 3.25 10.13 4.43
CA PHE A 13 1.85 9.84 4.80
C PHE A 13 1.32 8.56 4.12
N LEU A 14 1.53 8.41 2.82
CA LEU A 14 1.09 7.22 2.08
C LEU A 14 1.79 5.95 2.58
N ASN A 15 3.08 6.03 2.89
CA ASN A 15 3.82 4.92 3.46
C ASN A 15 3.27 4.51 4.83
N ASP A 16 2.97 5.47 5.71
CA ASP A 16 2.42 5.19 7.04
C ASP A 16 1.04 4.55 6.96
N VAL A 17 0.17 5.03 6.07
CA VAL A 17 -1.16 4.44 5.84
C VAL A 17 -1.03 3.01 5.30
N ARG A 18 -0.12 2.79 4.33
CA ARG A 18 0.15 1.46 3.77
C ARG A 18 0.63 0.49 4.84
N LEU A 19 1.58 0.91 5.69
CA LEU A 19 2.08 0.08 6.80
C LEU A 19 0.99 -0.23 7.83
N ALA A 20 0.17 0.76 8.22
CA ALA A 20 -0.93 0.55 9.15
C ALA A 20 -1.97 -0.43 8.60
N LEU A 21 -2.26 -0.37 7.29
CA LEU A 21 -3.13 -1.35 6.62
C LEU A 21 -2.50 -2.74 6.59
N GLY A 22 -1.21 -2.84 6.27
CA GLY A 22 -0.47 -4.11 6.28
C GLY A 22 -0.55 -4.80 7.65
N VAL A 23 -0.31 -4.06 8.73
CA VAL A 23 -0.46 -4.58 10.11
C VAL A 23 -1.90 -5.02 10.38
N ARG A 24 -2.89 -4.24 9.93
CA ARG A 24 -4.31 -4.55 10.18
C ARG A 24 -4.77 -5.84 9.50
N ILE A 25 -4.29 -6.11 8.29
CA ILE A 25 -4.67 -7.32 7.55
C ILE A 25 -3.73 -8.51 7.78
N GLY A 26 -2.67 -8.30 8.56
CA GLY A 26 -1.71 -9.33 8.94
C GLY A 26 -0.69 -9.66 7.86
N ILE A 27 -0.25 -8.67 7.07
CA ILE A 27 0.85 -8.89 6.11
C ILE A 27 2.14 -9.19 6.88
N ASP A 28 2.72 -10.35 6.58
CA ASP A 28 4.06 -10.77 6.97
C ASP A 28 4.78 -11.41 5.78
N ASP A 29 5.89 -12.09 6.03
CA ASP A 29 6.74 -12.70 5.01
C ASP A 29 6.04 -13.85 4.25
N ASP A 30 5.09 -14.53 4.87
CA ASP A 30 4.38 -15.69 4.31
C ASP A 30 3.03 -15.31 3.66
N PHE A 31 2.59 -14.04 3.82
CA PHE A 31 1.27 -13.57 3.40
C PHE A 31 0.96 -13.79 1.92
N HIS A 32 1.97 -13.70 1.03
CA HIS A 32 1.75 -13.91 -0.40
C HIS A 32 1.27 -15.34 -0.72
N ASP A 33 1.82 -16.33 -0.02
CA ASP A 33 1.40 -17.74 -0.16
C ASP A 33 0.02 -17.96 0.50
N GLU A 34 -0.29 -17.20 1.55
CA GLU A 34 -1.61 -17.22 2.20
C GLU A 34 -2.71 -16.71 1.25
N VAL A 35 -2.46 -15.61 0.54
CA VAL A 35 -3.43 -14.96 -0.37
C VAL A 35 -3.91 -15.89 -1.48
N GLU A 36 -3.04 -16.78 -1.99
CA GLU A 36 -3.42 -17.77 -3.02
C GLU A 36 -4.53 -18.72 -2.53
N ASN A 37 -4.67 -18.87 -1.22
CA ASN A 37 -5.63 -19.76 -0.57
C ASN A 37 -6.86 -19.02 0.00
N PHE A 38 -6.98 -17.71 -0.19
CA PHE A 38 -8.13 -16.95 0.31
C PHE A 38 -9.44 -17.39 -0.37
N ASP A 39 -10.49 -17.54 0.44
CA ASP A 39 -11.84 -17.63 -0.11
C ASP A 39 -12.24 -16.28 -0.73
N ARG A 40 -13.13 -16.30 -1.72
CA ARG A 40 -13.62 -15.09 -2.40
C ARG A 40 -14.30 -14.10 -1.46
N ASP A 41 -14.82 -14.59 -0.33
CA ASP A 41 -15.49 -13.80 0.70
C ASP A 41 -14.56 -13.47 1.89
N ASP A 42 -13.24 -13.68 1.79
CA ASP A 42 -12.31 -13.34 2.87
C ASP A 42 -12.42 -11.82 3.20
N PRO A 43 -12.68 -11.46 4.47
CA PRO A 43 -12.93 -10.09 4.87
C PRO A 43 -11.72 -9.15 4.71
N ARG A 44 -10.52 -9.70 4.49
CA ARG A 44 -9.29 -8.93 4.25
C ARG A 44 -9.16 -8.48 2.80
N LEU A 45 -9.78 -9.16 1.83
CA LEU A 45 -9.65 -8.86 0.39
C LEU A 45 -9.94 -7.40 0.03
N PRO A 46 -10.99 -6.73 0.55
CA PRO A 46 -11.22 -5.33 0.24
C PRO A 46 -10.08 -4.41 0.72
N LEU A 47 -9.53 -4.68 1.90
CA LEU A 47 -8.43 -3.91 2.47
C LEU A 47 -7.10 -4.22 1.76
N LEU A 48 -6.91 -5.47 1.33
CA LEU A 48 -5.77 -5.87 0.50
C LEU A 48 -5.76 -5.09 -0.83
N GLY A 49 -6.91 -4.96 -1.50
CA GLY A 49 -7.00 -4.14 -2.72
C GLY A 49 -6.63 -2.67 -2.50
N VAL A 50 -6.97 -2.10 -1.33
CA VAL A 50 -6.54 -0.73 -0.98
C VAL A 50 -5.04 -0.67 -0.72
N TYR A 51 -4.49 -1.66 0.00
CA TYR A 51 -3.06 -1.77 0.25
C TYR A 51 -2.25 -1.85 -1.06
N ASP A 52 -2.70 -2.68 -2.02
CA ASP A 52 -2.05 -2.83 -3.32
C ASP A 52 -2.10 -1.53 -4.13
N TRP A 53 -3.27 -0.87 -4.15
CA TRP A 53 -3.42 0.41 -4.82
C TRP A 53 -2.51 1.49 -4.21
N LEU A 54 -2.38 1.56 -2.89
CA LEU A 54 -1.46 2.47 -2.21
C LEU A 54 -0.01 2.16 -2.53
N THR A 55 0.35 0.87 -2.63
CA THR A 55 1.69 0.43 -3.03
C THR A 55 2.02 0.94 -4.43
N TYR A 56 1.11 0.73 -5.39
CA TYR A 56 1.24 1.26 -6.76
C TYR A 56 1.34 2.79 -6.81
N LEU A 57 0.50 3.49 -6.04
CA LEU A 57 0.52 4.95 -5.98
C LEU A 57 1.84 5.49 -5.41
N GLN A 58 2.35 4.87 -4.35
CA GLN A 58 3.64 5.22 -3.75
C GLN A 58 4.78 4.98 -4.74
N GLU A 59 4.77 3.85 -5.46
CA GLU A 59 5.76 3.57 -6.52
C GLU A 59 5.71 4.64 -7.61
N SER A 60 4.52 5.02 -8.07
CA SER A 60 4.33 6.06 -9.08
C SER A 60 4.93 7.41 -8.64
N LEU A 61 4.76 7.77 -7.36
CA LEU A 61 5.36 8.99 -6.80
C LEU A 61 6.89 8.91 -6.74
N VAL A 62 7.44 7.76 -6.37
CA VAL A 62 8.89 7.52 -6.37
C VAL A 62 9.44 7.67 -7.79
N GLN A 63 8.80 7.07 -8.79
CA GLN A 63 9.23 7.16 -10.19
C GLN A 63 9.26 8.61 -10.69
N ILE A 64 8.29 9.44 -10.29
CA ILE A 64 8.26 10.87 -10.64
C ILE A 64 9.38 11.68 -9.94
N MET A 65 9.89 11.21 -8.80
CA MET A 65 10.99 11.84 -8.08
C MET A 65 12.38 11.38 -8.56
N LEU A 66 12.46 10.27 -9.29
CA LEU A 66 13.71 9.83 -9.90
C LEU A 66 14.11 10.80 -11.04
N PRO A 67 15.42 11.12 -11.16
CA PRO A 67 15.93 12.05 -12.16
C PRO A 67 15.83 11.53 -13.60
#